data_AF-A0A1E5K120-F1
#
_entry.id   AF-A0A1E5K120-F1
#
_cell.length_a   1.000
_cell.length_b   1.000
_cell.length_c   1.000
_cell.angle_alpha   90.00
_cell.angle_beta   90.00
_cell.angle_gamma   90.00
#
_symmetry.space_group_name_H-M   'P 1'
#
loop_
_entity.id
_entity.type
_entity.pdbx_description
1 polymer ?
#
loop_
_entity_poly.entity_id
_entity_poly.type
_entity_poly.pdbx_seq_one_letter_code
_entity_poly.pdbx_strand_id
1 'polypeptide(L)'
;MKKYMWILLIVLFILGGCGMNNDKEENTSPSEMKAEDLADVPALQDEFTREFIQSIEPVREGFYPFFSKSKSFTMDFPEKMLIDEKSHIVGPDNRSETLVIGYREAINDIFISHTFNYFNAISSPDSSKKQLSQSADYDLEFKNIDSNSKTYDVAEYKINDKRVMLVSLLWNDNQQIQITSTVKCTNELNDNNCEVKINNHKNSIIEQFKSIKFEDYKSE
;
A
#
# COMPACT_ATOMS: atom_id res chain seq x y z
N MET A 1 -81.21 -8.95 0.62
CA MET A 1 -81.91 -9.68 1.72
C MET A 1 -80.95 -10.69 2.33
N LYS A 2 -81.16 -11.04 3.62
CA LYS A 2 -80.19 -11.68 4.54
C LYS A 2 -79.00 -10.78 4.89
N LYS A 3 -78.55 -10.65 6.14
CA LYS A 3 -79.12 -10.55 7.51
C LYS A 3 -77.88 -10.47 8.42
N TYR A 4 -77.90 -9.59 9.42
CA TYR A 4 -76.80 -9.29 10.34
C TYR A 4 -76.41 -10.47 11.27
N MET A 5 -75.13 -10.53 11.67
CA MET A 5 -74.63 -10.93 13.02
C MET A 5 -73.08 -10.74 13.04
N TRP A 6 -72.50 -9.76 13.75
CA TRP A 6 -72.20 -9.65 15.21
C TRP A 6 -70.87 -10.30 15.67
N ILE A 7 -69.99 -9.47 16.30
CA ILE A 7 -69.19 -9.74 17.55
C ILE A 7 -68.03 -10.79 17.48
N LEU A 8 -66.84 -10.70 18.15
CA LEU A 8 -66.19 -9.80 19.15
C LEU A 8 -64.66 -9.69 18.79
N LEU A 9 -64.00 -8.53 18.69
CA LEU A 9 -63.14 -7.82 19.70
C LEU A 9 -62.04 -8.66 20.43
N ILE A 10 -60.77 -8.58 19.98
CA ILE A 10 -59.51 -8.83 20.74
C ILE A 10 -58.50 -7.81 20.17
N VAL A 11 -58.14 -6.70 20.83
CA VAL A 11 -57.32 -6.49 22.04
C VAL A 11 -55.83 -6.85 21.86
N LEU A 12 -55.04 -5.81 21.55
CA LEU A 12 -53.64 -5.54 21.95
C LEU A 12 -52.61 -6.69 22.07
N PHE A 13 -51.67 -6.71 21.13
CA PHE A 13 -50.21 -6.70 21.38
C PHE A 13 -49.67 -5.52 20.55
N ILE A 14 -49.34 -4.34 21.09
CA ILE A 14 -48.26 -4.00 22.03
C ILE A 14 -46.90 -4.57 21.59
N LEU A 15 -46.09 -3.68 20.99
CA LEU A 15 -44.63 -3.59 21.09
C LEU A 15 -43.82 -4.85 20.75
N GLY A 16 -43.89 -5.28 19.49
CA GLY A 16 -42.71 -5.83 18.82
C GLY A 16 -41.79 -4.68 18.42
N GLY A 17 -40.85 -4.30 19.29
CA GLY A 17 -39.96 -3.16 19.04
C GLY A 17 -39.06 -3.41 17.83
N CYS A 18 -39.27 -2.65 16.76
CA CYS A 18 -38.29 -2.56 15.68
C CYS A 18 -37.13 -1.68 16.17
N GLY A 19 -36.27 -2.29 16.99
CA GLY A 19 -34.94 -1.78 17.32
C GLY A 19 -34.09 -1.82 16.06
N MET A 20 -34.38 -0.93 15.13
CA MET A 20 -33.56 -0.70 13.95
C MET A 20 -32.35 0.10 14.40
N ASN A 21 -31.42 -0.60 15.04
CA ASN A 21 -30.02 -0.22 15.05
C ASN A 21 -29.55 -0.20 13.60
N ASN A 22 -29.82 0.94 12.95
CA ASN A 22 -28.98 1.42 11.87
C ASN A 22 -27.66 1.85 12.51
N ASP A 23 -26.91 0.86 13.00
CA ASP A 23 -25.48 0.95 13.16
C ASP A 23 -24.96 1.06 11.73
N LYS A 24 -25.03 2.28 11.20
CA LYS A 24 -24.20 2.68 10.08
C LYS A 24 -22.79 2.47 10.60
N GLU A 25 -22.11 1.47 10.05
CA GLU A 25 -20.66 1.53 9.97
C GLU A 25 -20.34 2.90 9.39
N GLU A 26 -19.81 3.74 10.27
CA GLU A 26 -19.52 5.12 9.96
C GLU A 26 -18.42 5.04 8.89
N ASN A 27 -18.68 5.58 7.70
CA ASN A 27 -17.69 5.66 6.61
C ASN A 27 -16.68 6.78 6.93
N THR A 28 -16.20 6.78 8.17
CA THR A 28 -15.21 7.68 8.75
C THR A 28 -13.86 7.19 8.28
N SER A 29 -13.06 8.08 7.70
CA SER A 29 -11.71 7.72 7.26
C SER A 29 -10.89 7.26 8.48
N PRO A 30 -9.99 6.27 8.35
CA PRO A 30 -9.06 5.93 9.42
C PRO A 30 -8.36 7.17 9.99
N SER A 31 -8.03 8.16 9.15
CA SER A 31 -7.42 9.43 9.56
C SER A 31 -8.26 10.28 10.53
N GLU A 32 -9.58 10.09 10.55
CA GLU A 32 -10.52 10.81 11.41
C GLU A 32 -10.81 10.06 12.73
N MET A 33 -10.38 8.80 12.82
CA MET A 33 -10.46 7.97 14.02
C MET A 33 -9.27 8.18 14.95
N LYS A 34 -9.47 7.91 16.25
CA LYS A 34 -8.37 7.91 17.24
C LYS A 34 -7.58 6.61 17.16
N ALA A 35 -6.31 6.67 17.54
CA ALA A 35 -5.40 5.52 17.51
C ALA A 35 -5.89 4.38 18.44
N GLU A 36 -6.46 4.73 19.60
CA GLU A 36 -6.96 3.77 20.58
C GLU A 36 -8.22 3.00 20.14
N ASP A 37 -8.94 3.51 19.14
CA ASP A 37 -10.15 2.90 18.56
C ASP A 37 -9.82 2.02 17.33
N LEU A 38 -8.54 1.89 16.97
CA LEU A 38 -8.04 1.18 15.79
C LEU A 38 -7.28 -0.10 16.17
N ALA A 39 -7.08 -0.99 15.19
CA ALA A 39 -6.24 -2.16 15.39
C ALA A 39 -4.78 -1.75 15.73
N ASP A 40 -4.16 -2.49 16.65
CA ASP A 40 -2.78 -2.25 17.12
C ASP A 40 -1.76 -2.76 16.11
N VAL A 41 -1.69 -2.08 14.96
CA VAL A 41 -0.72 -2.30 13.88
C VAL A 41 -0.05 -0.97 13.51
N PRO A 42 1.27 -0.95 13.24
CA PRO A 42 2.01 0.29 13.00
C PRO A 42 1.35 1.26 12.01
N ALA A 43 0.87 0.76 10.87
CA ALA A 43 0.25 1.57 9.81
C ALA A 43 -1.03 2.33 10.24
N LEU A 44 -1.74 1.84 11.26
CA LEU A 44 -2.94 2.49 11.80
C LEU A 44 -2.66 3.29 13.09
N GLN A 45 -1.61 2.95 13.83
CA GLN A 45 -1.24 3.69 15.05
C GLN A 45 -0.48 4.99 14.74
N ASP A 46 0.25 5.03 13.62
CA ASP A 46 0.98 6.21 13.15
C ASP A 46 0.07 7.18 12.39
N GLU A 47 -0.14 8.38 12.93
CA GLU A 47 -1.10 9.39 12.42
C GLU A 47 -0.85 9.76 10.96
N PHE A 48 0.40 10.10 10.61
CA PHE A 48 0.77 10.48 9.25
C PHE A 48 0.58 9.33 8.25
N THR A 49 1.03 8.11 8.60
CA THR A 49 0.83 6.92 7.76
C THR A 49 -0.66 6.64 7.54
N ARG A 50 -1.47 6.78 8.59
CA ARG A 50 -2.92 6.55 8.56
C ARG A 50 -3.65 7.46 7.59
N GLU A 51 -3.15 8.66 7.30
CA GLU A 51 -3.78 9.56 6.32
C GLU A 51 -3.75 9.08 4.85
N PHE A 52 -3.06 7.98 4.57
CA PHE A 52 -3.02 7.35 3.25
C PHE A 52 -3.87 6.07 3.19
N ILE A 53 -4.35 5.57 4.34
CA ILE A 53 -5.11 4.33 4.45
C ILE A 53 -6.60 4.61 4.25
N GLN A 54 -7.23 3.94 3.28
CA GLN A 54 -8.62 4.21 2.87
C GLN A 54 -9.68 3.49 3.72
N SER A 55 -9.31 2.46 4.47
CA SER A 55 -10.23 1.67 5.29
C SER A 55 -9.50 0.95 6.43
N ILE A 56 -10.20 0.71 7.54
CA ILE A 56 -9.74 -0.15 8.63
C ILE A 56 -9.89 -1.65 8.32
N GLU A 57 -10.55 -2.00 7.22
CA GLU A 57 -10.66 -3.38 6.76
C GLU A 57 -9.48 -3.73 5.82
N PRO A 58 -8.73 -4.82 6.07
CA PRO A 58 -7.60 -5.21 5.25
C PRO A 58 -8.07 -5.74 3.88
N VAL A 59 -7.37 -5.36 2.81
CA VAL A 59 -7.62 -5.88 1.46
C VAL A 59 -7.21 -7.35 1.31
N ARG A 60 -6.24 -7.79 2.13
CA ARG A 60 -5.83 -9.18 2.38
C ARG A 60 -4.98 -9.22 3.65
N GLU A 61 -4.77 -10.41 4.21
CA GLU A 61 -4.01 -10.61 5.44
C GLU A 61 -2.67 -9.84 5.45
N GLY A 62 -2.50 -8.93 6.41
CA GLY A 62 -1.30 -8.10 6.58
C GLY A 62 -1.24 -6.81 5.74
N PHE A 63 -2.27 -6.49 4.95
CA PHE A 63 -2.25 -5.34 4.03
C PHE A 63 -3.57 -4.55 4.02
N TYR A 64 -3.43 -3.22 4.04
CA TYR A 64 -4.52 -2.25 4.04
C TYR A 64 -4.60 -1.49 2.70
N PRO A 65 -5.78 -0.98 2.29
CA PRO A 65 -5.91 -0.22 1.05
C PRO A 65 -5.25 1.16 1.20
N PHE A 66 -4.30 1.49 0.33
CA PHE A 66 -3.61 2.78 0.33
C PHE A 66 -3.96 3.61 -0.91
N PHE A 67 -4.00 4.93 -0.73
CA PHE A 67 -4.08 5.91 -1.80
C PHE A 67 -3.04 7.03 -1.66
N SER A 68 -2.29 7.28 -2.73
CA SER A 68 -1.25 8.31 -2.82
C SER A 68 -1.80 9.73 -2.63
N LYS A 69 -1.03 10.67 -2.05
CA LYS A 69 -1.50 12.06 -1.83
C LYS A 69 -1.62 12.85 -3.13
N SER A 70 -0.84 12.50 -4.15
CA SER A 70 -0.99 12.98 -5.53
C SER A 70 -2.22 12.40 -6.26
N LYS A 71 -3.08 11.64 -5.57
CA LYS A 71 -4.28 10.98 -6.11
C LYS A 71 -4.03 10.09 -7.34
N SER A 72 -2.79 9.62 -7.54
CA SER A 72 -2.30 9.08 -8.81
C SER A 72 -2.07 7.56 -8.82
N PHE A 73 -2.00 6.90 -7.66
CA PHE A 73 -1.97 5.44 -7.58
C PHE A 73 -2.52 4.90 -6.26
N THR A 74 -3.03 3.67 -6.32
CA THR A 74 -3.42 2.84 -5.17
C THR A 74 -2.49 1.64 -5.02
N MET A 75 -2.34 1.09 -3.81
CA MET A 75 -1.59 -0.16 -3.58
C MET A 75 -2.03 -0.86 -2.30
N ASP A 76 -1.63 -2.12 -2.15
CA ASP A 76 -1.73 -2.86 -0.89
C ASP A 76 -0.58 -2.41 0.04
N PHE A 77 -0.90 -1.71 1.13
CA PHE A 77 0.08 -1.17 2.07
C PHE A 77 0.33 -2.13 3.25
N PRO A 78 1.58 -2.52 3.56
CA PRO A 78 1.85 -3.49 4.62
C PRO A 78 1.59 -2.90 6.01
N GLU A 79 0.85 -3.62 6.86
CA GLU A 79 0.44 -3.17 8.21
C GLU A 79 1.60 -2.76 9.13
N LYS A 80 2.80 -3.30 8.88
CA LYS A 80 4.02 -3.12 9.69
C LYS A 80 4.97 -2.04 9.16
N MET A 81 4.64 -1.42 8.02
CA MET A 81 5.41 -0.32 7.46
C MET A 81 4.80 1.02 7.85
N LEU A 82 5.65 2.04 7.85
CA LEU A 82 5.31 3.43 8.12
C LEU A 82 5.85 4.30 7.00
N ILE A 83 5.21 5.45 6.75
CA ILE A 83 5.68 6.45 5.79
C ILE A 83 6.53 7.47 6.54
N ASP A 84 7.71 7.79 6.01
CA ASP A 84 8.54 8.88 6.54
C ASP A 84 8.02 10.24 6.05
N GLU A 85 7.27 10.92 6.93
CA GLU A 85 6.77 12.29 6.77
C GLU A 85 7.81 13.25 6.19
N LYS A 86 9.07 13.18 6.66
CA LYS A 86 10.12 14.12 6.26
C LYS A 86 10.64 13.90 4.85
N SER A 87 10.40 12.70 4.31
CA SER A 87 10.76 12.30 2.96
C SER A 87 9.55 12.30 2.01
N HIS A 88 8.35 12.64 2.49
CA HIS A 88 7.15 12.76 1.67
C HIS A 88 7.12 14.12 0.95
N ILE A 89 7.02 14.10 -0.38
CA ILE A 89 7.00 15.29 -1.21
C ILE A 89 5.99 15.09 -2.35
N VAL A 90 4.95 15.91 -2.38
CA VAL A 90 4.04 16.02 -3.54
C VAL A 90 4.52 17.18 -4.42
N GLY A 91 4.69 16.91 -5.72
CA GLY A 91 5.10 17.91 -6.70
C GLY A 91 3.95 18.83 -7.14
N PRO A 92 4.26 19.94 -7.86
CA PRO A 92 3.25 20.83 -8.42
C PRO A 92 2.21 20.08 -9.24
N ASP A 93 0.95 20.52 -9.15
CA ASP A 93 -0.22 19.97 -9.86
C ASP A 93 -0.36 18.43 -9.75
N ASN A 94 0.09 17.83 -8.63
CA ASN A 94 0.11 16.38 -8.41
C ASN A 94 0.90 15.59 -9.47
N ARG A 95 1.87 16.24 -10.13
CA ARG A 95 2.61 15.66 -11.27
C ARG A 95 3.74 14.70 -10.87
N SER A 96 4.11 14.68 -9.60
CA SER A 96 5.06 13.73 -9.04
C SER A 96 4.77 13.53 -7.55
N GLU A 97 5.22 12.39 -7.00
CA GLU A 97 5.20 12.14 -5.57
C GLU A 97 6.39 11.28 -5.19
N THR A 98 7.16 11.74 -4.20
CA THR A 98 8.17 10.92 -3.53
C THR A 98 7.63 10.52 -2.17
N LEU A 99 7.74 9.23 -1.84
CA LEU A 99 7.48 8.72 -0.50
C LEU A 99 8.51 7.65 -0.13
N VAL A 100 8.93 7.64 1.12
CA VAL A 100 9.74 6.56 1.69
C VAL A 100 8.87 5.80 2.67
N ILE A 101 8.76 4.49 2.50
CA ILE A 101 8.07 3.61 3.45
C ILE A 101 9.02 2.54 3.97
N GLY A 102 8.79 2.01 5.16
CA GLY A 102 9.61 0.92 5.68
C GLY A 102 9.34 0.58 7.14
N TYR A 103 10.14 -0.33 7.68
CA TYR A 103 10.11 -0.65 9.11
C TYR A 103 10.90 0.40 9.91
N ARG A 104 10.30 0.89 11.01
CA ARG A 104 10.95 1.81 11.96
C ARG A 104 12.14 1.15 12.70
N GLU A 105 12.06 -0.15 12.89
CA GLU A 105 13.10 -1.00 13.49
C GLU A 105 13.19 -2.36 12.79
N ALA A 106 14.16 -3.21 13.16
CA ALA A 106 14.29 -4.52 12.52
C ALA A 106 13.15 -5.47 12.95
N ILE A 107 12.39 -5.99 11.99
CA ILE A 107 11.38 -7.02 12.24
C ILE A 107 12.00 -8.36 11.85
N ASN A 108 12.07 -9.30 12.80
CA ASN A 108 12.68 -10.63 12.59
C ASN A 108 14.07 -10.54 11.93
N ASP A 109 14.97 -9.71 12.49
CA ASP A 109 16.33 -9.46 11.99
C ASP A 109 16.44 -8.75 10.63
N ILE A 110 15.34 -8.23 10.07
CA ILE A 110 15.33 -7.60 8.75
C ILE A 110 14.84 -6.14 8.86
N PHE A 111 15.60 -5.23 8.24
CA PHE A 111 15.15 -3.91 7.87
C PHE A 111 14.71 -3.93 6.40
N ILE A 112 13.54 -3.34 6.12
CA ILE A 112 13.05 -3.09 4.77
C ILE A 112 12.69 -1.62 4.64
N SER A 113 13.10 -1.00 3.55
CA SER A 113 12.66 0.33 3.15
C SER A 113 12.51 0.41 1.63
N HIS A 114 11.53 1.18 1.18
CA HIS A 114 11.23 1.45 -0.22
C HIS A 114 11.13 2.95 -0.43
N THR A 115 11.91 3.48 -1.38
CA THR A 115 11.73 4.85 -1.90
C THR A 115 10.94 4.76 -3.21
N PHE A 116 9.74 5.30 -3.22
CA PHE A 116 8.90 5.45 -4.40
C PHE A 116 9.09 6.84 -4.98
N ASN A 117 9.19 6.94 -6.31
CA ASN A 117 9.13 8.19 -7.06
C ASN A 117 8.13 8.02 -8.22
N TYR A 118 6.95 8.59 -8.05
CA TYR A 118 5.90 8.68 -9.06
C TYR A 118 6.12 9.90 -9.97
N PHE A 119 5.83 9.74 -11.26
CA PHE A 119 5.82 10.81 -12.26
C PHE A 119 4.63 10.67 -13.21
N ASN A 120 3.91 11.77 -13.46
CA ASN A 120 2.79 11.84 -14.43
C ASN A 120 3.23 12.10 -15.88
N ALA A 121 4.52 11.96 -16.16
CA ALA A 121 5.09 12.09 -17.49
C ALA A 121 6.20 11.05 -17.66
N ILE A 122 6.19 10.36 -18.80
CA ILE A 122 7.10 9.27 -19.12
C ILE A 122 8.29 9.78 -19.92
N SER A 123 9.48 9.71 -19.32
CA SER A 123 10.69 9.34 -20.06
C SER A 123 10.54 7.90 -20.54
N SER A 124 10.88 7.56 -21.79
CA SER A 124 10.66 6.19 -22.31
C SER A 124 11.20 5.13 -21.34
N PRO A 125 10.58 3.93 -21.22
CA PRO A 125 10.97 2.95 -20.20
C PRO A 125 12.46 2.62 -20.21
N ASP A 126 13.08 2.55 -21.39
CA ASP A 126 14.52 2.33 -21.53
C ASP A 126 15.36 3.54 -21.08
N SER A 127 14.87 4.77 -21.27
CA SER A 127 15.46 5.98 -20.69
C SER A 127 15.39 5.95 -19.16
N SER A 128 14.25 5.53 -18.60
CA SER A 128 14.07 5.42 -17.14
C SER A 128 14.97 4.33 -16.54
N LYS A 129 15.05 3.14 -17.15
CA LYS A 129 15.98 2.08 -16.77
C LYS A 129 17.42 2.57 -16.80
N LYS A 130 17.83 3.27 -17.87
CA LYS A 130 19.17 3.84 -18.01
C LYS A 130 19.47 4.87 -16.91
N GLN A 131 18.53 5.77 -16.61
CA GLN A 131 18.66 6.73 -15.52
C GLN A 131 18.82 6.01 -14.18
N LEU A 132 18.02 4.97 -13.92
CA LEU A 132 18.11 4.17 -12.70
C LEU A 132 19.48 3.49 -12.55
N SER A 133 19.98 2.82 -13.60
CA SER A 133 21.33 2.23 -13.60
C SER A 133 22.42 3.26 -13.34
N GLN A 134 22.35 4.42 -14.01
CA GLN A 134 23.30 5.52 -13.82
C GLN A 134 23.25 6.12 -12.40
N SER A 135 22.06 6.24 -11.81
CA SER A 135 21.88 6.76 -10.44
C SER A 135 22.39 5.81 -9.35
N ALA A 136 22.48 4.52 -9.67
CA ALA A 136 22.93 3.48 -8.76
C ALA A 136 24.45 3.24 -8.80
N ASP A 137 25.15 3.74 -9.83
CA ASP A 137 26.53 3.36 -10.20
C ASP A 137 26.71 1.84 -10.42
N TYR A 138 25.62 1.17 -10.79
CA TYR A 138 25.54 -0.28 -10.99
C TYR A 138 24.94 -0.62 -12.35
N ASP A 139 25.46 -1.68 -12.98
CA ASP A 139 24.84 -2.25 -14.18
C ASP A 139 23.63 -3.10 -13.75
N LEU A 140 22.42 -2.66 -14.10
CA LEU A 140 21.16 -3.23 -13.63
C LEU A 140 20.51 -4.08 -14.74
N GLU A 141 20.52 -5.40 -14.55
CA GLU A 141 19.79 -6.33 -15.42
C GLU A 141 18.29 -6.37 -15.07
N PHE A 142 17.52 -5.50 -15.74
CA PHE A 142 16.06 -5.49 -15.62
C PHE A 142 15.42 -6.73 -16.25
N LYS A 143 14.54 -7.39 -15.48
CA LYS A 143 13.74 -8.55 -15.89
C LYS A 143 12.26 -8.19 -15.78
N ASN A 144 11.49 -8.49 -16.81
CA ASN A 144 10.04 -8.27 -16.79
C ASN A 144 9.37 -9.27 -15.84
N ILE A 145 8.50 -8.76 -14.97
CA ILE A 145 7.67 -9.53 -14.06
C ILE A 145 6.25 -9.51 -14.64
N ASP A 146 5.97 -10.53 -15.44
CA ASP A 146 4.75 -10.62 -16.25
C ASP A 146 3.49 -10.42 -15.39
N SER A 147 2.68 -9.43 -15.78
CA SER A 147 1.53 -8.94 -15.05
C SER A 147 0.48 -8.48 -16.06
N ASN A 148 -0.70 -9.11 -16.00
CA ASN A 148 -1.74 -9.12 -17.06
C ASN A 148 -2.35 -7.76 -17.47
N SER A 149 -1.79 -6.62 -17.06
CA SER A 149 -2.24 -5.28 -17.45
C SER A 149 -1.21 -4.15 -17.29
N LYS A 150 0.02 -4.43 -16.85
CA LYS A 150 1.02 -3.39 -16.52
C LYS A 150 2.40 -3.85 -16.94
N THR A 151 3.22 -2.94 -17.46
CA THR A 151 4.64 -3.26 -17.64
C THR A 151 5.36 -2.99 -16.32
N TYR A 152 5.89 -4.07 -15.74
CA TYR A 152 6.66 -4.05 -14.50
C TYR A 152 7.97 -4.78 -14.75
N ASP A 153 9.08 -4.05 -14.66
CA ASP A 153 10.42 -4.61 -14.70
C ASP A 153 11.11 -4.43 -13.34
N VAL A 154 11.91 -5.41 -12.93
CA VAL A 154 12.74 -5.35 -11.72
C VAL A 154 14.17 -5.77 -12.03
N ALA A 155 15.13 -5.02 -11.50
CA ALA A 155 16.53 -5.41 -11.40
C ALA A 155 16.89 -5.70 -9.94
N GLU A 156 17.82 -6.62 -9.72
CA GLU A 156 18.38 -6.93 -8.40
C GLU A 156 19.85 -6.57 -8.37
N TYR A 157 20.31 -5.94 -7.28
CA TYR A 157 21.71 -5.70 -7.03
C TYR A 157 22.11 -6.10 -5.59
N LYS A 158 23.07 -7.00 -5.47
CA LYS A 158 23.62 -7.44 -4.19
C LYS A 158 24.74 -6.49 -3.75
N ILE A 159 24.45 -5.64 -2.76
CA ILE A 159 25.42 -4.67 -2.20
C ILE A 159 26.46 -5.40 -1.34
N ASN A 160 26.04 -6.40 -0.56
CA ASN A 160 26.89 -7.37 0.14
C ASN A 160 26.03 -8.54 0.64
N ASP A 161 26.63 -9.51 1.32
CA ASP A 161 25.94 -10.70 1.85
C ASP A 161 24.79 -10.40 2.83
N LYS A 162 24.78 -9.20 3.44
CA LYS A 162 23.71 -8.75 4.35
C LYS A 162 22.81 -7.65 3.80
N ARG A 163 22.93 -7.29 2.51
CA ARG A 163 22.13 -6.22 1.89
C ARG A 163 21.92 -6.43 0.40
N VAL A 164 20.65 -6.48 0.00
CA VAL A 164 20.21 -6.47 -1.40
C VAL A 164 19.36 -5.23 -1.68
N MET A 165 19.51 -4.69 -2.88
CA MET A 165 18.67 -3.66 -3.45
C MET A 165 17.83 -4.25 -4.60
N LEU A 166 16.54 -3.94 -4.63
CA LEU A 166 15.68 -4.17 -5.80
C LEU A 166 15.33 -2.81 -6.40
N VAL A 167 15.48 -2.68 -7.72
CA VAL A 167 15.11 -1.48 -8.47
C VAL A 167 13.96 -1.85 -9.40
N SER A 168 12.77 -1.38 -9.08
CA SER A 168 11.53 -1.65 -9.81
C SER A 168 11.11 -0.44 -10.64
N LEU A 169 10.65 -0.68 -11.86
CA LEU A 169 10.00 0.30 -12.72
C LEU A 169 8.63 -0.24 -13.11
N LEU A 170 7.57 0.49 -12.76
CA LEU A 170 6.20 0.24 -13.18
C LEU A 170 5.74 1.38 -14.07
N TRP A 171 5.06 1.11 -15.18
CA TRP A 171 4.55 2.16 -16.06
C TRP A 171 3.29 1.76 -16.83
N ASN A 172 2.56 2.77 -17.31
CA ASN A 172 1.52 2.67 -18.33
C ASN A 172 1.88 3.59 -19.52
N ASP A 173 0.93 4.12 -20.28
CA ASP A 173 1.20 5.02 -21.41
C ASP A 173 1.54 6.48 -21.01
N ASN A 174 1.19 6.90 -19.79
CA ASN A 174 1.27 8.30 -19.34
C ASN A 174 2.07 8.52 -18.04
N GLN A 175 2.17 7.48 -17.20
CA GLN A 175 2.69 7.53 -15.83
C GLN A 175 3.75 6.46 -15.59
N GLN A 176 4.68 6.74 -14.67
CA GLN A 176 5.64 5.76 -14.16
C GLN A 176 5.83 5.88 -12.64
N ILE A 177 6.20 4.78 -12.01
CA ILE A 177 6.67 4.72 -10.62
C ILE A 177 8.03 4.00 -10.64
N GLN A 178 9.05 4.68 -10.13
CA GLN A 178 10.38 4.13 -9.88
C GLN A 178 10.48 3.78 -8.39
N ILE A 179 10.79 2.53 -8.04
CA ILE A 179 10.88 2.08 -6.64
C ILE A 179 12.24 1.46 -6.36
N THR A 180 12.98 2.05 -5.42
CA THR A 180 14.22 1.47 -4.90
C THR A 180 13.94 0.85 -3.54
N SER A 181 14.05 -0.47 -3.46
CA SER A 181 13.84 -1.24 -2.22
C SER A 181 15.18 -1.70 -1.66
N THR A 182 15.43 -1.46 -0.38
CA THR A 182 16.58 -2.03 0.33
C THR A 182 16.08 -3.07 1.33
N VAL A 183 16.61 -4.30 1.24
CA VAL A 183 16.44 -5.35 2.25
C VAL A 183 17.79 -5.58 2.91
N LYS A 184 17.86 -5.42 4.24
CA LYS A 184 19.12 -5.47 5.01
C LYS A 184 18.94 -6.28 6.29
N CYS A 185 19.82 -7.24 6.56
CA CYS A 185 19.84 -7.96 7.82
C CYS A 185 20.46 -7.15 8.97
N THR A 186 20.12 -7.50 10.21
CA THR A 186 20.89 -7.10 11.40
C THR A 186 22.32 -7.64 11.31
N ASN A 187 23.26 -6.98 12.00
CA ASN A 187 24.66 -7.39 11.96
C ASN A 187 24.89 -8.76 12.63
N GLU A 188 24.01 -9.14 13.57
CA GLU A 188 24.07 -10.34 14.40
C GLU A 188 23.64 -11.62 13.65
N LEU A 189 22.76 -11.50 12.66
CA LEU A 189 22.30 -12.63 11.85
C LEU A 189 23.45 -13.16 10.97
N ASN A 190 23.68 -14.48 10.97
CA ASN A 190 24.66 -15.11 10.08
C ASN A 190 24.24 -15.06 8.61
N ASP A 191 25.20 -15.17 7.70
CA ASP A 191 25.01 -14.90 6.28
C ASP A 191 24.04 -15.89 5.61
N ASN A 192 24.12 -17.19 5.93
CA ASN A 192 23.21 -18.21 5.40
C ASN A 192 21.74 -17.93 5.80
N ASN A 193 21.49 -17.63 7.08
CA ASN A 193 20.15 -17.29 7.54
C ASN A 193 19.67 -15.95 6.97
N CYS A 194 20.59 -15.01 6.76
CA CYS A 194 20.30 -13.72 6.13
C CYS A 194 19.87 -13.90 4.67
N GLU A 195 20.58 -14.70 3.88
CA GLU A 195 20.24 -14.98 2.47
C GLU A 195 18.83 -15.58 2.36
N VAL A 196 18.49 -16.55 3.22
CA VAL A 196 17.13 -17.15 3.26
C VAL A 196 16.07 -16.09 3.56
N LYS A 197 16.28 -15.22 4.58
CA LYS A 197 15.33 -14.16 4.90
C LYS A 197 15.21 -13.12 3.78
N ILE A 198 16.32 -12.70 3.18
CA ILE A 198 16.34 -11.76 2.05
C ILE A 198 15.52 -12.33 0.88
N ASN A 199 15.74 -13.59 0.49
CA ASN A 199 15.00 -14.22 -0.60
C ASN A 199 13.50 -14.36 -0.32
N ASN A 200 13.10 -14.66 0.92
CA ASN A 200 11.69 -14.68 1.32
C ASN A 200 11.05 -13.29 1.20
N HIS A 201 11.73 -12.24 1.65
CA HIS A 201 11.20 -10.87 1.57
C HIS A 201 11.16 -10.32 0.14
N LYS A 202 12.15 -10.64 -0.71
CA LYS A 202 12.17 -10.23 -2.13
C LYS A 202 10.89 -10.64 -2.87
N ASN A 203 10.43 -11.87 -2.70
CA ASN A 203 9.19 -12.35 -3.31
C ASN A 203 7.96 -11.58 -2.78
N SER A 204 7.87 -11.36 -1.47
CA SER A 204 6.79 -10.58 -0.85
C SER A 204 6.72 -9.14 -1.39
N ILE A 205 7.88 -8.49 -1.60
CA ILE A 205 7.98 -7.14 -2.17
C ILE A 205 7.50 -7.12 -3.64
N ILE A 206 7.89 -8.11 -4.44
CA ILE A 206 7.45 -8.23 -5.84
C ILE A 206 5.93 -8.43 -5.92
N GLU A 207 5.34 -9.29 -5.08
CA GLU A 207 3.88 -9.47 -5.03
C GLU A 207 3.15 -8.23 -4.51
N GLN A 208 3.70 -7.52 -3.51
CA GLN A 208 3.18 -6.23 -3.07
C GLN A 208 3.15 -5.24 -4.25
N PHE A 209 4.22 -5.12 -5.04
CA PHE A 209 4.28 -4.13 -6.12
C PHE A 209 3.36 -4.45 -7.30
N LYS A 210 3.00 -5.73 -7.53
CA LYS A 210 1.95 -6.09 -8.50
C LYS A 210 0.58 -5.48 -8.15
N SER A 211 0.30 -5.23 -6.87
CA SER A 211 -0.95 -4.58 -6.43
C SER A 211 -1.10 -3.14 -6.92
N ILE A 212 0.02 -2.42 -7.15
CA ILE A 212 0.06 -0.98 -7.46
C ILE A 212 -0.74 -0.70 -8.73
N LYS A 213 -1.84 0.05 -8.63
CA LYS A 213 -2.65 0.49 -9.79
C LYS A 213 -2.48 1.98 -9.98
N PHE A 214 -2.24 2.40 -11.21
CA PHE A 214 -2.33 3.81 -11.58
C PHE A 214 -3.79 4.24 -11.61
N GLU A 215 -4.08 5.43 -11.09
CA GLU A 215 -5.34 6.13 -11.31
C GLU A 215 -5.19 7.09 -12.50
N ASP A 216 -6.26 7.26 -13.27
CA ASP A 216 -6.28 8.19 -14.39
C ASP A 216 -6.00 9.63 -13.91
N TYR A 217 -4.93 10.23 -14.43
CA TYR A 217 -4.60 11.63 -14.11
C TYR A 217 -5.69 12.56 -14.67
N LYS A 218 -6.52 13.09 -13.76
CA LYS A 218 -7.49 14.15 -14.06
C LYS A 218 -6.83 15.48 -13.79
N SER A 219 -6.60 16.26 -14.84
CA SER A 219 -6.31 17.69 -14.69
C SER A 219 -7.56 18.39 -14.15
N GLU A 220 -7.50 18.83 -12.90
CA GLU A 220 -8.46 19.80 -12.30
C GLU A 220 -8.24 21.20 -12.91
#